data_AF-A0A7W1NPG3-F1
#
_entry.id   AF-A0A7W1NPG3-F1
#
_cell.length_a   1.000
_cell.length_b   1.000
_cell.length_c   1.000
_cell.angle_alpha   90.00
_cell.angle_beta   90.00
_cell.angle_gamma   90.00
#
_symmetry.space_group_name_H-M   'P 1'
#
loop_
_entity.id
_entity.type
_entity.pdbx_description
1 polymer ?
#
loop_
_entity_poly.entity_id
_entity_poly.type
_entity_poly.pdbx_seq_one_letter_code
_entity_poly.pdbx_strand_id
1 'polypeptide(L)'
;MPAVAAAQQGPGAAFFSYQCGSSSISFFMQGTPILQASFSEIVSPLSQALSTGQNQYVKSAADVALWALKSDELQIHQVKDPNLTRYVLPSTICGPLYAAP
;
A
#
# COMPACT_ATOMS: atom_id res chain seq x y z
N MET A 1 -8.28 13.78 -19.65
CA MET A 1 -8.62 12.44 -19.10
C MET A 1 -7.56 12.16 -18.04
N PRO A 2 -7.90 12.07 -16.74
CA PRO A 2 -6.87 11.79 -15.74
C PRO A 2 -6.41 10.35 -15.98
N ALA A 3 -5.12 10.19 -16.26
CA ALA A 3 -4.52 8.88 -16.38
C ALA A 3 -4.79 8.15 -15.07
N VAL A 4 -5.58 7.08 -15.14
CA VAL A 4 -5.49 6.05 -14.11
C VAL A 4 -4.04 5.61 -14.21
N ALA A 5 -3.20 6.06 -13.27
CA ALA A 5 -1.96 5.37 -13.02
C ALA A 5 -2.43 3.96 -12.74
N ALA A 6 -2.27 3.08 -13.73
CA ALA A 6 -2.60 1.69 -13.58
C ALA A 6 -1.79 1.28 -12.36
N ALA A 7 -2.46 1.12 -11.22
CA ALA A 7 -1.94 0.40 -10.08
C ALA A 7 -1.17 -0.75 -10.72
N GLN A 8 0.16 -0.76 -10.61
CA GLN A 8 0.96 -1.75 -11.31
C GLN A 8 0.61 -3.07 -10.62
N GLN A 9 -0.45 -3.69 -11.15
CA GLN A 9 -1.05 -4.92 -10.72
C GLN A 9 -0.02 -5.96 -11.12
N GLY A 10 0.99 -6.12 -10.27
CA GLY A 10 1.83 -7.29 -10.32
C GLY A 10 0.96 -8.54 -10.14
N PRO A 11 1.54 -9.73 -10.32
CA PRO A 11 0.84 -10.99 -10.14
C PRO A 11 0.12 -11.11 -8.78
N GLY A 12 0.50 -10.30 -7.78
CA GLY A 12 -0.19 -10.15 -6.51
C GLY A 12 -1.63 -9.63 -6.59
N ALA A 13 -2.06 -8.94 -7.64
CA ALA A 13 -3.42 -8.40 -7.74
C ALA A 13 -4.53 -9.46 -7.74
N ALA A 14 -4.21 -10.71 -8.08
CA ALA A 14 -5.13 -11.84 -7.98
C ALA A 14 -5.24 -12.41 -6.55
N PHE A 15 -4.27 -12.10 -5.67
CA PHE A 15 -4.18 -12.63 -4.32
C PHE A 15 -4.56 -11.61 -3.26
N PHE A 16 -4.14 -10.36 -3.48
CA PHE A 16 -4.37 -9.25 -2.58
C PHE A 16 -5.61 -8.48 -3.00
N SER A 17 -6.46 -8.22 -2.03
CA SER A 17 -7.54 -7.26 -2.10
C SER A 17 -7.33 -6.24 -0.99
N TYR A 18 -7.92 -5.07 -1.15
CA TYR A 18 -7.87 -4.01 -0.16
C TYR A 18 -9.28 -3.52 0.11
N GLN A 19 -9.49 -3.06 1.34
CA GLN A 19 -10.72 -2.40 1.75
C GLN A 19 -10.33 -1.12 2.46
N CYS A 20 -10.83 -0.02 1.94
CA CYS A 20 -10.66 1.29 2.56
C CYS A 20 -11.70 1.44 3.68
N GLY A 21 -11.22 1.61 4.91
CA GLY A 21 -12.01 2.09 6.03
C GLY A 21 -11.97 3.61 6.13
N SER A 22 -12.61 4.14 7.18
CA SER A 22 -12.71 5.59 7.42
C SER A 22 -11.37 6.27 7.69
N SER A 23 -10.41 5.53 8.24
CA SER A 23 -9.10 6.05 8.67
C SER A 23 -7.96 5.02 8.56
N SER A 24 -8.23 3.87 7.94
CA SER A 24 -7.25 2.80 7.72
C SER A 24 -7.56 2.04 6.44
N ILE A 25 -6.55 1.35 5.92
CA ILE A 25 -6.68 0.39 4.83
C ILE A 25 -6.43 -1.02 5.36
N SER A 26 -7.35 -1.92 5.08
CA SER A 26 -7.23 -3.34 5.40
C SER A 26 -6.92 -4.10 4.13
N PHE A 27 -5.81 -4.81 4.13
CA PHE A 27 -5.41 -5.72 3.06
C PHE A 27 -5.85 -7.13 3.41
N PHE A 28 -6.38 -7.82 2.42
CA PHE A 28 -6.86 -9.19 2.51
C PHE A 28 -6.13 -10.05 1.49
N MET A 29 -5.71 -11.24 1.89
CA MET A 29 -5.17 -12.26 1.00
C MET A 29 -6.21 -13.38 0.88
N GLN A 30 -6.68 -13.65 -0.33
CA GLN A 30 -7.69 -14.70 -0.57
C GLN A 30 -8.92 -14.59 0.37
N GLY A 31 -9.35 -13.37 0.70
CA GLY A 31 -10.49 -13.10 1.58
C GLY A 31 -10.19 -13.07 3.09
N THR A 32 -8.94 -13.34 3.51
CA THR A 32 -8.54 -13.28 4.93
C THR A 32 -7.79 -11.97 5.20
N PRO A 33 -8.12 -11.20 6.26
CA PRO A 33 -7.40 -10.00 6.61
C PRO A 33 -5.98 -10.35 7.04
N ILE A 34 -4.99 -9.81 6.33
CA ILE A 34 -3.57 -10.12 6.54
C ILE A 34 -2.82 -8.94 7.16
N LEU A 35 -3.23 -7.72 6.85
CA LEU A 35 -2.58 -6.51 7.31
C LEU A 35 -3.58 -5.37 7.35
N GLN A 36 -3.58 -4.62 8.44
CA GLN A 36 -4.30 -3.35 8.52
C GLN A 36 -3.30 -2.24 8.85
N ALA A 37 -3.34 -1.17 8.05
CA ALA A 37 -2.47 -0.01 8.22
C ALA A 37 -3.33 1.25 8.30
N SER A 38 -3.11 2.05 9.33
CA SER A 38 -3.80 3.34 9.50
C SER A 38 -3.24 4.36 8.50
N PHE A 39 -4.05 5.30 8.05
CA PHE A 39 -3.55 6.34 7.13
C PHE A 39 -2.42 7.16 7.77
N SER A 40 -2.48 7.46 9.07
CA SER A 40 -1.39 8.14 9.80
C SER A 40 -0.09 7.32 9.84
N GLU A 41 -0.19 6.00 9.94
CA GLU A 41 0.97 5.08 9.87
C GLU A 41 1.57 5.03 8.47
N ILE A 42 0.77 5.28 7.43
CA ILE A 42 1.21 5.29 6.03
C ILE A 42 1.79 6.66 5.63
N VAL A 43 1.12 7.75 6.00
CA VAL A 43 1.50 9.13 5.62
C VAL A 43 2.90 9.48 6.15
N SER A 44 3.27 9.01 7.35
CA SER A 44 4.59 9.25 7.93
C SER A 44 5.74 8.67 7.07
N PRO A 45 5.79 7.36 6.78
CA PRO A 45 6.79 6.77 5.88
C PRO A 45 6.63 7.23 4.44
N LEU A 46 5.43 7.50 3.94
CA LEU A 46 5.21 8.00 2.58
C LEU A 46 5.80 9.40 2.37
N SER A 47 5.58 10.32 3.31
CA SER A 47 6.21 11.65 3.29
C SER A 47 7.72 11.57 3.41
N GLN A 48 8.26 10.66 4.23
CA GLN A 48 9.69 10.36 4.26
C GLN A 48 10.18 9.77 2.93
N ALA A 49 9.42 8.89 2.30
CA ALA A 49 9.82 8.25 1.05
C ALA A 49 9.94 9.26 -0.09
N LEU A 50 8.98 10.19 -0.15
CA LEU A 50 8.98 11.32 -1.07
C LEU A 50 10.14 12.28 -0.78
N SER A 51 10.38 12.60 0.49
CA SER A 51 11.44 13.54 0.90
C SER A 51 12.85 12.99 0.70
N THR A 52 13.04 11.69 0.97
CA THR A 52 14.35 11.01 0.88
C THR A 52 14.60 10.39 -0.49
N GLY A 53 13.56 10.27 -1.33
CA GLY A 53 13.65 9.55 -2.60
C GLY A 53 13.93 8.05 -2.44
N GLN A 54 13.62 7.47 -1.29
CA GLN A 54 13.82 6.05 -0.98
C GLN A 54 12.52 5.40 -0.51
N ASN A 55 12.31 4.13 -0.85
CA ASN A 55 11.12 3.41 -0.39
C ASN A 55 11.21 3.20 1.12
N GLN A 56 10.16 3.57 1.84
CA GLN A 56 10.11 3.47 3.29
C GLN A 56 9.26 2.28 3.71
N TYR A 57 9.75 1.55 4.69
CA TYR A 57 8.99 0.47 5.30
C TYR A 57 7.86 1.06 6.14
N VAL A 58 6.63 0.58 5.94
CA VAL A 58 5.47 1.01 6.73
C VAL A 58 5.24 0.03 7.87
N LYS A 59 4.97 -1.22 7.52
CA LYS A 59 4.57 -2.26 8.46
C LYS A 59 4.62 -3.63 7.80
N SER A 60 4.70 -4.68 8.61
CA SER A 60 4.53 -6.07 8.19
C SER A 60 3.56 -6.76 9.14
N ALA A 61 2.87 -7.77 8.63
CA ALA A 61 2.03 -8.64 9.43
C ALA A 61 2.02 -10.03 8.81
N ALA A 62 2.10 -11.06 9.65
CA ALA A 62 2.24 -12.45 9.22
C ALA A 62 3.38 -12.61 8.20
N ASP A 63 3.05 -12.94 6.95
CA ASP A 63 4.00 -13.15 5.85
C ASP A 63 3.99 -12.00 4.82
N VAL A 64 3.42 -10.83 5.13
CA VAL A 64 3.32 -9.69 4.20
C VAL A 64 4.00 -8.44 4.72
N ALA A 65 4.56 -7.64 3.82
CA ALA A 65 5.17 -6.36 4.12
C ALA A 65 4.55 -5.26 3.24
N LEU A 66 4.25 -4.14 3.87
CA LEU A 66 3.77 -2.90 3.27
C LEU A 66 4.88 -1.86 3.27
N TRP A 67 5.10 -1.29 2.10
CA TRP A 67 6.12 -0.30 1.82
C TRP A 67 5.48 0.92 1.18
N ALA A 68 5.91 2.10 1.60
CA ALA A 68 5.59 3.36 0.96
C ALA A 68 6.67 3.64 -0.08
N LEU A 69 6.29 3.69 -1.34
CA LEU A 69 7.17 3.98 -2.43
C LEU A 69 7.41 5.48 -2.53
N LYS A 70 8.61 5.84 -2.98
CA LYS A 70 8.98 7.23 -3.32
C LYS A 70 8.16 7.84 -4.46
N SER A 71 7.34 7.03 -5.15
CA SER A 71 6.45 7.45 -6.23
C SER A 71 5.06 7.86 -5.75
N ASP A 72 4.86 8.05 -4.43
CA ASP A 72 3.56 8.31 -3.82
C ASP A 72 2.58 7.11 -3.95
N GLU A 73 3.14 5.90 -3.79
CA GLU A 73 2.42 4.65 -3.94
C GLU A 73 2.66 3.74 -2.73
N LEU A 74 1.77 2.78 -2.52
CA LEU A 74 1.84 1.76 -1.49
C LEU A 74 2.06 0.42 -2.15
N GLN A 75 3.12 -0.26 -1.77
CA GLN A 75 3.43 -1.60 -2.25
C GLN A 75 3.27 -2.60 -1.12
N ILE A 76 2.35 -3.54 -1.27
CA ILE A 76 2.28 -4.74 -0.43
C ILE A 76 2.79 -5.95 -1.21
N HIS A 77 3.54 -6.82 -0.52
CA HIS A 77 3.97 -8.11 -1.06
C HIS A 77 4.15 -9.12 0.06
N GLN A 78 4.21 -10.41 -0.27
CA GLN A 78 4.67 -11.45 0.65
C GLN A 78 6.18 -11.37 0.83
N VAL A 79 6.64 -11.60 2.06
CA VAL A 79 8.07 -11.61 2.43
C VAL A 79 8.80 -12.78 1.77
N LYS A 80 8.12 -13.93 1.62
CA LYS A 80 8.69 -15.13 0.97
C LYS A 80 8.91 -14.94 -0.53
N ASP A 81 7.98 -14.25 -1.20
CA ASP A 81 7.97 -14.10 -2.67
C ASP A 81 7.64 -12.67 -3.12
N PRO A 82 8.48 -11.67 -2.79
CA PRO A 82 8.16 -10.27 -2.99
C PRO A 82 7.94 -9.89 -4.46
N ASN A 83 8.59 -10.60 -5.39
CA ASN A 83 8.47 -10.35 -6.83
C ASN A 83 7.17 -10.91 -7.44
N LEU A 84 6.70 -12.06 -6.95
CA LEU A 84 5.51 -12.75 -7.48
C LEU A 84 4.21 -12.26 -6.82
N THR A 85 4.32 -11.59 -5.69
CA THR A 85 3.17 -11.18 -4.87
C THR A 85 3.06 -9.67 -4.75
N ARG A 86 3.87 -8.92 -5.52
CA ARG A 86 3.87 -7.47 -5.53
C ARG A 86 2.52 -6.91 -5.97
N TYR A 87 1.96 -6.06 -5.13
CA TYR A 87 0.75 -5.33 -5.38
C TYR A 87 0.97 -3.86 -5.03
N VAL A 88 0.98 -3.01 -6.05
CA VAL A 88 1.21 -1.56 -5.90
C VAL A 88 -0.11 -0.83 -6.08
N LEU A 89 -0.44 0.05 -5.15
CA LEU A 89 -1.63 0.89 -5.13
C LEU A 89 -1.20 2.36 -5.03
N PRO A 90 -1.92 3.30 -5.64
CA PRO A 90 -1.69 4.70 -5.36
C PRO A 90 -2.03 5.01 -3.89
N SER A 91 -1.29 5.93 -3.26
CA SER A 91 -1.61 6.37 -1.91
C SER A 91 -3.03 6.94 -1.82
N THR A 92 -3.52 7.55 -2.90
CA THR A 92 -4.88 8.12 -3.00
C THR A 92 -6.01 7.10 -3.19
N ILE A 93 -5.74 5.78 -3.13
CA ILE A 93 -6.73 4.73 -3.42
C ILE A 93 -7.93 4.75 -2.46
N CYS A 94 -7.71 5.19 -1.21
CA CYS A 94 -8.74 5.31 -0.19
C CYS A 94 -9.26 6.75 -0.01
N GLY A 95 -9.03 7.61 -1.01
CA GLY A 95 -9.26 9.05 -0.91
C GLY A 95 -7.99 9.81 -0.54
N PRO A 96 -8.07 11.15 -0.43
CA PRO A 96 -6.93 11.98 -0.08
C PRO A 96 -6.47 11.65 1.36
N LEU A 97 -5.42 10.82 1.47
CA LEU A 97 -4.76 10.52 2.76
C LEU A 97 -4.25 11.79 3.46
N TYR A 98 -4.01 12.84 2.68
CA TYR A 98 -3.55 14.15 3.11
C TYR A 98 -4.68 15.13 3.45
N ALA A 99 -5.95 14.76 3.25
CA ALA A 99 -7.07 15.61 3.62
C ALA A 99 -7.64 15.18 4.97
N ALA A 100 -6.98 15.61 6.04
CA ALA A 100 -7.72 16.05 7.20
C ALA A 100 -8.00 17.56 7.02
N PRO A 101 -9.21 18.04 7.31
CA PRO A 101 -9.61 19.45 7.16
C PRO A 101 -8.83 20.40 8.07
#